data_AF-A0AAN6MER5-F1
#
_entry.id   AF-A0AAN6MER5-F1
#
_cell.length_a   1.000
_cell.length_b   1.000
_cell.length_c   1.000
_cell.angle_alpha   90.00
_cell.angle_beta   90.00
_cell.angle_gamma   90.00
#
_symmetry.space_group_name_H-M   'P 1'
#
loop_
_entity.id
_entity.type
_entity.pdbx_description
1 polymer ?
#
loop_
_entity_poly.entity_id
_entity_poly.type
_entity_poly.pdbx_seq_one_letter_code
_entity_poly.pdbx_strand_id
1 'polypeptide(L)'
;GIWKVIRGWLDPVVANKVHFTNSAQDMSAFISREHIPSSLEGAEDWTYAYAEPAPNENAPLSDTATRDRLLAARALLYKEYEDATLEWIRAGNGEEAEGVKKRRDEIAGRLREDYWAVDPYLRARSYYDRTGVLLPGGKLDWYPKKGEGNGEAEKVVGEVKADDVD
;
A
#
# COMPACT_ATOMS: atom_id res chain seq x y z
N GLY A 1 38.97 -1.67 -7.82
CA GLY A 1 37.96 -1.97 -6.79
C GLY A 1 37.39 -3.34 -7.03
N ILE A 2 37.09 -4.08 -5.96
CA ILE A 2 36.57 -5.46 -6.01
C ILE A 2 35.31 -5.60 -6.89
N TRP A 3 34.49 -4.55 -6.99
CA TRP A 3 33.31 -4.50 -7.86
C TRP A 3 33.60 -4.83 -9.34
N LYS A 4 34.72 -4.38 -9.92
CA LYS A 4 35.05 -4.66 -11.33
C LYS A 4 35.23 -6.16 -11.61
N VAL A 5 35.62 -6.93 -10.59
CA VAL A 5 35.77 -8.39 -10.66
C VAL A 5 34.41 -9.06 -10.52
N ILE A 6 33.60 -8.64 -9.53
CA ILE A 6 32.28 -9.22 -9.25
C ILE A 6 31.27 -8.91 -10.37
N ARG A 7 31.36 -7.73 -11.01
CA ARG A 7 30.42 -7.29 -12.05
C ARG A 7 30.31 -8.28 -13.22
N GLY A 8 31.40 -8.97 -13.57
CA GLY A 8 31.41 -9.96 -14.65
C GLY A 8 30.71 -11.28 -14.31
N TRP A 9 30.36 -11.51 -13.04
CA TRP A 9 29.64 -12.71 -12.59
C TRP A 9 28.13 -12.48 -12.44
N LEU A 10 27.69 -11.23 -12.59
CA LEU A 10 26.28 -10.85 -12.55
C LEU A 10 25.72 -10.73 -13.97
N ASP A 11 24.45 -11.09 -14.13
CA ASP A 11 23.70 -10.79 -15.35
C ASP A 11 23.77 -9.28 -15.67
N PRO A 12 23.96 -8.88 -16.95
CA PRO A 12 24.12 -7.46 -17.31
C PRO A 12 22.97 -6.55 -16.86
N VAL A 13 21.72 -7.04 -16.82
CA VAL A 13 20.56 -6.24 -16.38
C VAL A 13 20.65 -5.99 -14.87
N VAL A 14 21.04 -6.99 -14.09
CA VAL A 14 21.26 -6.85 -12.64
C VAL A 14 22.47 -5.96 -12.35
N ALA A 15 23.56 -6.16 -13.06
CA ALA A 15 24.80 -5.38 -12.92
C ALA A 15 24.62 -3.89 -13.25
N ASN A 16 23.60 -3.53 -14.05
CA ASN A 16 23.26 -2.14 -14.37
C ASN A 16 22.37 -1.46 -13.33
N LYS A 17 21.76 -2.20 -12.40
CA LYS A 17 20.95 -1.64 -11.30
C LYS A 17 21.80 -1.18 -10.10
N VAL A 18 23.08 -1.53 -10.05
CA VAL A 18 23.99 -1.18 -8.95
C VAL A 18 24.73 0.13 -9.26
N HIS A 19 24.45 1.15 -8.45
CA HIS A 19 25.10 2.46 -8.53
C HIS A 19 25.88 2.74 -7.23
N PHE A 20 27.14 3.14 -7.36
CA PHE A 20 27.95 3.58 -6.22
C PHE A 20 27.93 5.11 -6.16
N THR A 21 27.57 5.65 -5.00
CA THR A 21 27.55 7.08 -4.71
C THR A 21 28.55 7.35 -3.60
N ASN A 22 29.29 8.47 -3.69
CA ASN A 22 30.27 8.85 -2.64
C ASN A 22 29.93 10.19 -1.98
N SER A 23 28.87 10.86 -2.45
CA SER A 23 28.41 12.15 -1.95
C SER A 23 26.89 12.25 -2.03
N ALA A 24 26.30 13.20 -1.28
CA ALA A 24 24.89 13.54 -1.43
C ALA A 24 24.55 13.99 -2.88
N GLN A 25 25.50 14.61 -3.58
CA GLN A 25 25.32 15.06 -4.96
C GLN A 25 25.15 13.87 -5.92
N ASP A 26 25.97 12.82 -5.78
CA ASP A 26 25.84 11.60 -6.60
C ASP A 26 24.51 10.90 -6.29
N MET A 27 24.12 10.86 -5.02
CA MET A 27 22.86 10.25 -4.57
C MET A 27 21.63 11.04 -5.04
N SER A 28 21.77 12.35 -5.22
CA SER A 28 20.71 13.23 -5.72
C SER A 28 20.26 12.91 -7.15
N ALA A 29 21.02 12.09 -7.89
CA ALA A 29 20.59 11.54 -9.18
C ALA A 29 19.49 10.47 -9.05
N PHE A 30 19.28 9.92 -7.86
CA PHE A 30 18.36 8.81 -7.60
C PHE A 30 17.28 9.14 -6.56
N ILE A 31 17.58 10.01 -5.60
CA ILE A 31 16.71 10.36 -4.47
C ILE A 31 16.74 11.88 -4.28
N SER A 32 15.61 12.53 -3.98
CA SER A 32 15.60 13.97 -3.67
C SER A 32 16.51 14.26 -2.46
N ARG A 33 17.25 15.37 -2.51
CA ARG A 33 18.14 15.79 -1.42
C ARG A 33 17.42 15.98 -0.08
N GLU A 34 16.13 16.30 -0.12
CA GLU A 34 15.24 16.43 1.04
C GLU A 34 14.97 15.10 1.76
N HIS A 35 15.24 13.96 1.12
CA HIS A 35 15.09 12.60 1.65
C HIS A 35 16.44 11.89 1.81
N ILE A 36 17.54 12.64 1.80
CA ILE A 36 18.86 12.12 2.12
C ILE A 36 19.16 12.51 3.57
N PRO A 37 19.46 11.53 4.46
CA PRO A 37 19.81 11.82 5.85
C PRO A 37 20.97 12.81 5.98
N SER A 38 20.90 13.66 7.00
CA SER A 38 21.97 14.62 7.33
C SER A 38 23.34 13.95 7.56
N SER A 39 23.36 12.71 8.06
CA SER A 39 24.58 11.89 8.20
C SER A 39 25.26 11.53 6.87
N LEU A 40 24.55 11.69 5.76
CA LEU A 40 25.01 11.46 4.39
C LEU A 40 25.09 12.77 3.59
N GLU A 41 25.23 13.92 4.27
CA GLU A 41 25.32 15.27 3.69
C GLU A 41 24.03 15.77 3.00
N GLY A 42 22.91 15.09 3.27
CA GLY A 42 21.59 15.48 2.80
C GLY A 42 20.87 16.50 3.68
N ALA A 43 19.62 16.81 3.35
CA ALA A 43 18.82 17.81 4.06
C ALA A 43 17.78 17.21 5.03
N GLU A 44 17.67 15.88 5.10
CA GLU A 44 16.69 15.21 5.95
C GLU A 44 17.20 15.14 7.40
N ASP A 45 16.57 15.92 8.29
CA ASP A 45 16.79 15.85 9.74
C ASP A 45 15.81 14.85 10.39
N TRP A 46 15.96 13.59 9.98
CA TRP A 46 15.21 12.47 10.53
C TRP A 46 16.09 11.64 11.46
N THR A 47 15.52 11.23 12.58
CA THR A 47 16.11 10.28 13.52
C THR A 47 15.02 9.32 13.95
N TYR A 48 15.36 8.04 14.05
CA TYR A 48 14.42 7.02 14.48
C TYR A 48 13.93 7.30 15.90
N ALA A 49 12.61 7.38 16.06
CA ALA A 49 11.93 7.42 17.35
C ALA A 49 10.75 6.46 17.29
N TYR A 50 10.65 5.56 18.27
CA TYR A 50 9.52 4.64 18.34
C TYR A 50 8.27 5.37 18.86
N ALA A 51 7.21 5.42 18.03
CA ALA A 51 5.91 5.91 18.43
C ALA A 51 5.18 4.81 19.22
N GLU A 52 5.00 5.05 20.52
CA GLU A 52 4.29 4.14 21.41
C GLU A 52 2.78 4.08 21.10
N PRO A 53 2.13 2.91 21.30
CA PRO A 53 0.68 2.77 21.23
C PRO A 53 -0.07 3.75 22.14
N ALA A 54 -1.18 4.32 21.65
CA ALA A 54 -2.08 5.05 22.54
C ALA A 54 -2.95 4.07 23.35
N PRO A 55 -3.24 4.33 24.65
CA PRO A 55 -3.92 3.38 25.53
C PRO A 55 -5.25 2.79 25.01
N ASN A 56 -5.96 3.52 24.14
CA ASN A 56 -7.25 3.13 23.58
C ASN A 56 -7.26 3.01 22.04
N GLU A 57 -6.10 2.96 21.39
CA GLU A 57 -6.02 2.97 19.91
C GLU A 57 -6.74 1.76 19.26
N ASN A 58 -6.86 0.66 19.99
CA ASN A 58 -7.43 -0.61 19.53
C ASN A 58 -8.80 -0.92 20.17
N ALA A 59 -9.45 0.07 20.78
CA ALA A 59 -10.78 -0.11 21.39
C ALA A 59 -11.81 -0.79 20.46
N PRO A 60 -11.86 -0.51 19.14
CA PRO A 60 -12.80 -1.17 18.24
C PRO A 60 -12.63 -2.70 18.13
N LEU A 61 -11.45 -3.26 18.43
CA LEU A 61 -11.24 -4.72 18.41
C LEU A 61 -12.12 -5.47 19.41
N SER A 62 -12.60 -4.78 20.46
CA SER A 62 -13.48 -5.37 21.46
C SER A 62 -14.95 -5.39 21.01
N ASP A 63 -15.33 -4.65 19.96
CA ASP A 63 -16.68 -4.66 19.40
C ASP A 63 -16.87 -5.83 18.42
N THR A 64 -17.01 -7.02 18.99
CA THR A 64 -17.22 -8.25 18.22
C THR A 64 -18.57 -8.28 17.51
N ALA A 65 -19.58 -7.60 18.05
CA ALA A 65 -20.92 -7.58 17.45
C ALA A 65 -20.91 -6.82 16.11
N THR A 66 -20.28 -5.64 16.07
CA THR A 66 -20.12 -4.89 14.82
C THR A 66 -19.22 -5.65 13.84
N ARG A 67 -18.10 -6.21 14.33
CA ARG A 67 -17.20 -7.04 13.52
C ARG A 67 -17.95 -8.17 12.82
N ASP A 68 -18.70 -8.97 13.57
CA ASP A 68 -19.38 -10.15 13.05
C ASP A 68 -20.47 -9.78 12.05
N ARG A 69 -21.19 -8.66 12.29
CA ARG A 69 -22.15 -8.10 11.33
C ARG A 69 -21.48 -7.68 10.02
N LEU A 70 -20.35 -6.98 10.09
CA LEU A 70 -19.60 -6.54 8.91
C LEU A 70 -19.03 -7.74 8.14
N LEU A 71 -18.46 -8.72 8.84
CA LEU A 71 -17.95 -9.96 8.24
C LEU A 71 -19.07 -10.76 7.56
N ALA A 72 -20.26 -10.83 8.14
CA ALA A 72 -21.40 -11.49 7.53
C ALA A 72 -21.85 -10.79 6.23
N ALA A 73 -21.88 -9.46 6.21
CA ALA A 73 -22.17 -8.69 5.00
C ALA A 73 -21.08 -8.90 3.93
N ARG A 74 -19.81 -8.89 4.34
CA ARG A 74 -18.67 -9.16 3.45
C ARG A 74 -18.69 -10.58 2.88
N ALA A 75 -19.15 -11.57 3.63
CA ALA A 75 -19.31 -12.93 3.12
C ALA A 75 -20.31 -13.04 1.96
N LEU A 76 -21.30 -12.15 1.89
CA LEU A 76 -22.20 -12.07 0.72
C LEU A 76 -21.46 -11.53 -0.51
N LEU A 77 -20.59 -10.53 -0.34
CA LEU A 77 -19.74 -10.02 -1.43
C LEU A 77 -18.78 -11.07 -1.97
N TYR A 78 -18.23 -11.94 -1.09
CA TYR A 78 -17.40 -13.07 -1.54
C TYR A 78 -18.19 -14.00 -2.46
N LYS A 79 -19.42 -14.35 -2.09
CA LYS A 79 -20.29 -15.19 -2.93
C LYS A 79 -20.61 -14.51 -4.27
N GLU A 80 -20.99 -13.23 -4.25
CA GLU A 80 -21.24 -12.46 -5.48
C GLU A 80 -20.03 -12.47 -6.42
N TYR A 81 -18.83 -12.32 -5.86
CA TYR A 81 -17.58 -12.34 -6.62
C TYR A 81 -17.24 -13.72 -7.18
N GLU A 82 -17.41 -14.77 -6.38
CA GLU A 82 -17.22 -16.16 -6.79
C GLU A 82 -18.18 -16.53 -7.93
N ASP A 83 -19.47 -16.22 -7.78
CA ASP A 83 -20.49 -16.47 -8.80
C ASP A 83 -20.18 -15.72 -10.10
N ALA A 84 -19.84 -14.42 -10.02
CA ALA A 84 -19.44 -13.62 -11.18
C ALA A 84 -18.16 -14.17 -11.86
N THR A 85 -17.23 -14.71 -11.08
CA THR A 85 -16.02 -15.35 -11.62
C THR A 85 -16.35 -16.65 -12.34
N LEU A 86 -17.25 -17.48 -11.80
CA LEU A 86 -17.71 -18.70 -12.45
C LEU A 86 -18.47 -18.38 -13.75
N GLU A 87 -19.31 -17.34 -13.75
CA GLU A 87 -19.98 -16.86 -14.97
C GLU A 87 -18.97 -16.39 -16.02
N TRP A 88 -17.95 -15.63 -15.62
CA TRP A 88 -16.91 -15.15 -16.54
C TRP A 88 -16.16 -16.32 -17.19
N ILE A 89 -15.79 -17.33 -16.41
CA ILE A 89 -15.13 -18.54 -16.91
C ILE A 89 -16.04 -19.28 -17.91
N ARG A 90 -17.35 -19.34 -17.65
CA ARG A 90 -18.32 -20.02 -18.53
C ARG A 90 -18.60 -19.24 -19.82
N ALA A 91 -18.58 -17.90 -19.76
CA ALA A 91 -18.82 -17.04 -20.91
C ALA A 91 -17.70 -17.12 -21.98
N GLY A 92 -16.49 -17.52 -21.60
CA GLY A 92 -15.37 -17.67 -22.53
C GLY A 92 -14.88 -16.32 -23.05
N ASN A 93 -14.95 -16.10 -24.36
CA ASN A 93 -14.45 -14.89 -25.01
C ASN A 93 -15.58 -14.17 -25.76
N GLY A 94 -15.55 -12.83 -25.76
CA GLY A 94 -16.51 -12.00 -26.49
C GLY A 94 -17.12 -10.90 -25.63
N GLU A 95 -18.09 -10.18 -26.18
CA GLU A 95 -18.73 -9.03 -25.53
C GLU A 95 -19.46 -9.40 -24.22
N GLU A 96 -20.07 -10.58 -24.17
CA GLU A 96 -20.70 -11.12 -22.95
C GLU A 96 -19.65 -11.34 -21.84
N ALA A 97 -18.50 -11.93 -22.18
CA ALA A 97 -17.42 -12.17 -21.22
C ALA A 97 -16.83 -10.85 -20.69
N GLU A 98 -16.68 -9.82 -21.53
CA GLU A 98 -16.23 -8.49 -21.09
C GLU A 98 -17.25 -7.83 -20.15
N GLY A 99 -18.54 -7.97 -20.43
CA GLY A 99 -19.61 -7.46 -19.55
C GLY A 99 -19.60 -8.13 -18.16
N VAL A 100 -19.42 -9.45 -18.11
CA VAL A 100 -19.31 -10.19 -16.84
C VAL A 100 -18.01 -9.84 -16.12
N LYS A 101 -16.88 -9.71 -16.84
CA LYS A 101 -15.59 -9.29 -16.29
C LYS A 101 -15.70 -7.91 -15.62
N LYS A 102 -16.32 -6.94 -16.29
CA LYS A 102 -16.55 -5.61 -15.71
C LYS A 102 -17.33 -5.68 -14.40
N ARG A 103 -18.42 -6.45 -14.36
CA ARG A 103 -19.22 -6.65 -13.13
C ARG A 103 -18.40 -7.30 -12.02
N ARG A 104 -17.60 -8.31 -12.34
CA ARG A 104 -16.67 -8.94 -11.40
C ARG A 104 -15.68 -7.93 -10.83
N ASP A 105 -15.11 -7.07 -11.69
CA ASP A 105 -14.13 -6.05 -11.28
C ASP A 105 -14.79 -4.95 -10.41
N GLU A 106 -16.05 -4.60 -10.66
CA GLU A 106 -16.84 -3.72 -9.79
C GLU A 106 -17.04 -4.34 -8.39
N ILE A 107 -17.33 -5.64 -8.31
CA ILE A 107 -17.43 -6.38 -7.03
C ILE A 107 -16.07 -6.44 -6.34
N ALA A 108 -14.97 -6.64 -7.07
CA ALA A 108 -13.61 -6.58 -6.51
C ALA A 108 -13.31 -5.21 -5.90
N GLY A 109 -13.73 -4.12 -6.57
CA GLY A 109 -13.65 -2.76 -6.04
C GLY A 109 -14.40 -2.60 -4.73
N ARG A 110 -15.65 -3.09 -4.65
CA ARG A 110 -16.45 -3.10 -3.42
C ARG A 110 -15.78 -3.90 -2.30
N LEU A 111 -15.21 -5.07 -2.61
CA LEU A 111 -14.46 -5.88 -1.65
C LEU A 111 -13.23 -5.16 -1.10
N ARG A 112 -12.52 -4.41 -1.95
CA ARG A 112 -11.36 -3.62 -1.53
C ARG A 112 -11.78 -2.48 -0.59
N GLU A 113 -12.83 -1.76 -0.93
CA GLU A 113 -13.35 -0.65 -0.11
C GLU A 113 -13.91 -1.14 1.23
N ASP A 114 -14.70 -2.21 1.20
CA ASP A 114 -15.30 -2.81 2.39
C ASP A 114 -14.24 -3.32 3.38
N TYR A 115 -13.07 -3.79 2.91
CA TYR A 115 -12.00 -4.24 3.81
C TYR A 115 -11.63 -3.15 4.81
N TRP A 116 -11.54 -1.90 4.36
CA TRP A 116 -11.20 -0.77 5.23
C TRP A 116 -12.31 -0.36 6.19
N ALA A 117 -13.55 -0.77 5.94
CA ALA A 117 -14.64 -0.64 6.92
C ALA A 117 -14.53 -1.70 8.04
N VAL A 118 -14.02 -2.89 7.72
CA VAL A 118 -13.81 -3.99 8.69
C VAL A 118 -12.49 -3.87 9.44
N ASP A 119 -11.46 -3.30 8.81
CA ASP A 119 -10.08 -3.17 9.32
C ASP A 119 -9.97 -2.73 10.79
N PRO A 120 -10.71 -1.71 11.29
CA PRO A 120 -10.63 -1.29 12.69
C PRO A 120 -10.99 -2.39 13.69
N TYR A 121 -11.82 -3.36 13.29
CA TYR A 121 -12.34 -4.43 14.14
C TYR A 121 -11.56 -5.75 14.00
N LEU A 122 -10.59 -5.82 13.09
CA LEU A 122 -9.79 -7.02 12.82
C LEU A 122 -8.31 -6.86 13.14
N ARG A 123 -7.74 -5.69 12.86
CA ARG A 123 -6.30 -5.45 12.91
C ARG A 123 -5.96 -4.39 13.95
N ALA A 124 -4.98 -4.69 14.80
CA ALA A 124 -4.40 -3.70 15.70
C ALA A 124 -3.61 -2.62 14.92
N ARG A 125 -3.61 -1.37 15.42
CA ARG A 125 -2.86 -0.27 14.81
C ARG A 125 -1.36 -0.54 14.87
N SER A 126 -0.72 -0.44 13.72
CA SER A 126 0.72 -0.65 13.57
C SER A 126 1.49 0.65 13.77
N TYR A 127 2.82 0.56 13.79
CA TYR A 127 3.68 1.74 13.76
C TYR A 127 3.36 2.65 12.56
N TYR A 128 3.04 2.09 11.39
CA TYR A 128 2.70 2.86 10.19
C TYR A 128 1.39 3.63 10.31
N ASP A 129 0.40 3.08 11.03
CA ASP A 129 -0.83 3.80 11.35
C ASP A 129 -0.51 5.00 12.27
N ARG A 130 0.39 4.81 13.25
CA ARG A 130 0.79 5.86 14.21
C ARG A 130 1.66 6.95 13.60
N THR A 131 2.53 6.61 12.66
CA THR A 131 3.39 7.58 11.98
C THR A 131 2.72 8.27 10.80
N GLY A 132 1.46 7.95 10.51
CA GLY A 132 0.72 8.53 9.37
C GLY A 132 1.15 7.98 8.01
N VAL A 133 1.98 6.93 7.98
CA VAL A 133 2.39 6.30 6.72
C VAL A 133 1.25 5.51 6.10
N LEU A 134 0.47 4.84 6.95
CA LEU A 134 -0.77 4.15 6.56
C LEU A 134 -1.97 4.95 7.10
N LEU A 135 -2.75 5.52 6.20
CA LEU A 135 -3.92 6.33 6.50
C LEU A 135 -5.22 5.51 6.36
N PRO A 136 -6.35 5.99 6.93
CA PRO A 136 -7.64 5.35 6.76
C PRO A 136 -7.99 5.10 5.28
N GLY A 137 -8.59 3.95 4.99
CA GLY A 137 -8.91 3.56 3.62
C GLY A 137 -7.73 3.00 2.81
N GLY A 138 -6.58 2.76 3.45
CA GLY A 138 -5.41 2.18 2.80
C GLY A 138 -4.57 3.14 2.00
N LYS A 139 -4.80 4.44 2.17
CA LYS A 139 -3.98 5.47 1.54
C LYS A 139 -2.59 5.45 2.19
N LEU A 140 -1.56 5.62 1.36
CA LEU A 140 -0.17 5.68 1.81
C LEU A 140 0.35 7.10 1.66
N ASP A 141 0.94 7.61 2.74
CA ASP A 141 1.80 8.79 2.69
C ASP A 141 3.23 8.33 3.03
N TRP A 142 4.10 8.30 2.02
CA TRP A 142 5.47 7.82 2.20
C TRP A 142 6.34 8.79 3.00
N TYR A 143 5.95 10.07 3.05
CA TYR A 143 6.72 11.14 3.68
C TYR A 143 5.81 12.06 4.52
N PRO A 144 5.18 11.52 5.57
CA PRO A 144 4.28 12.29 6.41
C PRO A 144 5.06 13.40 7.11
N LYS A 145 4.58 14.63 6.99
CA LYS A 145 5.24 15.78 7.63
C LYS A 145 5.10 15.67 9.15
N LYS A 146 6.23 15.81 9.87
CA LYS A 146 6.25 15.86 11.35
C LYS A 146 5.31 16.98 11.83
N GLY A 147 4.12 16.62 12.30
CA GLY A 147 3.15 17.55 12.89
C GLY A 147 1.70 17.44 12.37
N GLU A 148 1.44 16.76 11.26
CA GLU A 148 0.09 16.59 10.71
C GLU A 148 -0.57 15.28 11.17
N GLY A 149 -0.42 14.98 12.46
CA GLY A 149 -1.19 13.91 13.11
C GLY A 149 -2.65 14.34 13.25
N ASN A 150 -3.53 13.68 12.49
CA ASN A 150 -4.99 13.78 12.49
C ASN A 150 -5.57 15.07 11.83
N GLY A 151 -5.64 15.07 10.50
CA GLY A 151 -6.40 16.02 9.69
C GLY A 151 -7.15 15.31 8.56
N GLU A 152 -8.40 15.69 8.38
CA GLU A 152 -9.44 15.18 7.46
C GLU A 152 -8.98 14.66 6.08
N ALA A 153 -9.68 13.62 5.63
CA ALA A 153 -9.46 12.97 4.34
C ALA A 153 -9.58 13.93 3.16
N GLU A 154 -8.44 14.36 2.61
CA GLU A 154 -8.40 14.92 1.26
C GLU A 154 -8.63 13.80 0.22
N LYS A 155 -9.58 14.03 -0.67
CA LYS A 155 -9.86 13.19 -1.84
C LYS A 155 -8.80 13.49 -2.90
N VAL A 156 -7.73 12.70 -2.95
CA VAL A 156 -6.89 12.61 -4.14
C VAL A 156 -7.37 11.44 -4.98
N VAL A 157 -8.01 11.76 -6.09
CA VAL A 157 -8.37 10.82 -7.16
C VAL A 157 -7.11 10.61 -7.99
N GLY A 158 -6.44 9.46 -7.81
CA GLY A 158 -5.38 9.00 -8.68
C GLY A 158 -5.79 7.69 -9.34
N GLU A 159 -5.98 7.70 -10.65
CA GLU A 159 -6.22 6.50 -11.46
C GLU A 159 -5.07 5.51 -11.31
N VAL A 160 -5.36 4.32 -10.79
CA VAL A 160 -4.43 3.19 -10.83
C VAL A 160 -4.62 2.51 -12.19
N LYS A 161 -3.60 2.57 -13.05
CA LYS A 161 -3.58 1.86 -14.33
C LYS A 161 -3.43 0.35 -14.08
N ALA A 162 -4.05 -0.44 -14.94
CA ALA A 162 -4.29 -1.88 -14.76
C ALA A 162 -3.07 -2.80 -14.94
N ASP A 163 -1.85 -2.25 -15.09
CA ASP A 163 -0.68 -3.03 -15.54
C ASP A 163 0.29 -3.44 -14.42
N ASP A 164 -0.01 -3.19 -13.14
CA ASP A 164 0.85 -3.58 -12.00
C ASP A 164 0.44 -4.93 -11.37
N VAL A 165 0.12 -5.92 -12.18
CA VAL A 165 -0.10 -7.32 -11.72
C VAL A 165 0.73 -8.27 -12.58
N ASP A 166 2.00 -8.42 -12.22
CA ASP A 166 2.85 -9.56 -12.61
C ASP A 166 2.99 -10.52 -11.40
#